data_AF-A0A2E7V5Y8-F1
#
_entry.id   AF-A0A2E7V5Y8-F1
#
_cell.length_a   1.000
_cell.length_b   1.000
_cell.length_c   1.000
_cell.angle_alpha   90.00
_cell.angle_beta   90.00
_cell.angle_gamma   90.00
#
_symmetry.space_group_name_H-M   'P 1'
#
loop_
_entity.id
_entity.type
_entity.pdbx_description
1 polymer ?
#
loop_
_entity_poly.entity_id
_entity_poly.type
_entity_poly.pdbx_seq_one_letter_code
_entity_poly.pdbx_strand_id
1 'polypeptide(L)'
;MNDERNFVDASGLKCPLPVLKARKALEGLAQGDKLHVISTDPASPLDFKHFCNSKGHSLLSIEEKQDSFEFVIVKAGEQKGSKP
;
A
#
# COMPACT_ATOMS: atom_id res chain seq x y z
N MET A 1 -12.66 -18.26 -8.29
CA MET A 1 -13.10 -16.86 -8.28
C MET A 1 -12.77 -16.29 -6.91
N ASN A 2 -11.76 -15.42 -6.80
CA ASN A 2 -11.52 -14.65 -5.57
C ASN A 2 -10.84 -13.33 -5.99
N ASP A 3 -11.61 -12.49 -6.68
CA ASP A 3 -11.22 -11.11 -6.98
C ASP A 3 -11.87 -10.22 -5.92
N GLU A 4 -11.59 -10.54 -4.65
CA GLU A 4 -12.09 -9.77 -3.52
C GLU A 4 -11.13 -8.60 -3.33
N ARG A 5 -11.59 -7.43 -3.79
CA ARG A 5 -10.81 -6.19 -3.88
C ARG A 5 -10.37 -5.77 -2.49
N ASN A 6 -9.16 -6.14 -2.07
CA ASN A 6 -8.61 -5.71 -0.78
C ASN A 6 -8.45 -4.19 -0.81
N PHE A 7 -9.33 -3.50 -0.11
CA PHE A 7 -9.42 -2.06 -0.08
C PHE A 7 -9.38 -1.58 1.37
N VAL A 8 -8.48 -0.65 1.66
CA VAL A 8 -8.29 -0.07 2.99
C VAL A 8 -8.51 1.42 2.89
N ASP A 9 -9.61 1.88 3.47
CA ASP A 9 -9.80 3.30 3.69
C ASP A 9 -9.01 3.74 4.94
N ALA A 10 -8.00 4.58 4.71
CA ALA A 10 -7.23 5.30 5.71
C ALA A 10 -7.32 6.82 5.51
N SER A 11 -8.40 7.27 4.86
CA SER A 11 -8.78 8.67 4.73
C SER A 11 -9.02 9.28 6.11
N GLY A 12 -8.51 10.49 6.36
CA GLY A 12 -8.63 11.15 7.66
C GLY A 12 -7.72 10.60 8.78
N LEU A 13 -6.91 9.57 8.51
CA LEU A 13 -5.90 9.08 9.45
C LEU A 13 -4.55 9.75 9.19
N LYS A 14 -3.95 10.33 10.24
CA LYS A 14 -2.60 10.92 10.17
C LYS A 14 -1.54 9.85 10.37
N CYS A 15 -0.35 10.07 9.79
CA CYS A 15 0.79 9.19 10.02
C CYS A 15 1.05 8.95 11.51
N PRO A 16 1.34 7.70 11.93
CA PRO A 16 1.66 6.50 11.12
C PRO A 16 0.49 5.50 10.93
N LEU A 17 -0.75 5.90 11.20
CA LEU A 17 -1.91 4.99 11.19
C LEU A 17 -2.26 4.39 9.79
N PRO A 18 -2.09 5.09 8.64
CA PRO A 18 -2.42 4.52 7.32
C PRO A 18 -1.60 3.26 7.00
N VAL A 19 -0.30 3.32 7.30
CA VAL A 19 0.64 2.23 7.05
C VAL A 19 0.39 1.05 7.95
N LEU A 20 0.05 1.27 9.23
CA LEU A 20 -0.34 0.20 10.15
C LEU A 20 -1.57 -0.57 9.65
N LYS A 21 -2.57 0.16 9.13
CA LYS A 21 -3.81 -0.42 8.59
C LYS A 21 -3.52 -1.25 7.34
N ALA A 22 -2.74 -0.68 6.41
CA ALA A 22 -2.31 -1.37 5.21
C ALA A 22 -1.46 -2.61 5.51
N ARG A 23 -0.55 -2.52 6.48
CA ARG A 23 0.25 -3.65 6.96
C ARG A 23 -0.65 -4.78 7.46
N LYS A 24 -1.62 -4.48 8.33
CA LYS A 24 -2.52 -5.48 8.89
C LYS A 24 -3.34 -6.18 7.81
N ALA A 25 -3.76 -5.45 6.78
CA ALA A 25 -4.39 -6.05 5.61
C ALA A 25 -3.41 -6.96 4.86
N LEU A 26 -2.22 -6.47 4.50
CA LEU A 26 -1.18 -7.25 3.80
C LEU A 26 -0.70 -8.49 4.55
N GLU A 27 -0.74 -8.50 5.89
CA GLU A 27 -0.41 -9.67 6.71
C GLU A 27 -1.36 -10.84 6.42
N GLY A 28 -2.65 -10.58 6.14
CA GLY A 28 -3.64 -11.59 5.77
C GLY A 28 -3.65 -11.98 4.28
N LEU A 29 -2.92 -11.25 3.43
CA LEU A 29 -2.93 -11.48 1.99
C LEU A 29 -1.89 -12.49 1.52
N ALA A 30 -2.19 -13.16 0.41
CA ALA A 30 -1.25 -14.03 -0.27
C ALA A 30 -0.21 -13.22 -1.06
N GLN A 31 0.91 -13.85 -1.35
CA GLN A 31 1.91 -13.23 -2.20
C GLN A 31 1.33 -12.98 -3.61
N GLY A 32 1.51 -11.78 -4.16
CA GLY A 32 0.91 -11.37 -5.43
C GLY A 32 -0.47 -10.72 -5.31
N ASP A 33 -1.10 -10.74 -4.13
CA ASP A 33 -2.34 -10.00 -3.90
C ASP A 33 -2.12 -8.49 -3.92
N LYS A 34 -3.13 -7.79 -4.42
CA LYS A 34 -3.19 -6.32 -4.51
C LYS A 34 -3.99 -5.78 -3.34
N LEU A 35 -3.45 -4.75 -2.71
CA LEU A 35 -4.10 -3.94 -1.69
C LEU A 35 -4.22 -2.50 -2.22
N HIS A 36 -5.45 -2.01 -2.29
CA HIS A 36 -5.74 -0.59 -2.51
C HIS A 36 -5.85 0.12 -1.17
N VAL A 37 -5.21 1.27 -1.03
CA VAL A 37 -5.28 2.07 0.18
C VAL A 37 -5.60 3.51 -0.19
N ILE A 38 -6.62 4.11 0.41
CA ILE A 38 -6.89 5.55 0.24
C ILE A 38 -6.43 6.28 1.49
N SER A 39 -5.75 7.41 1.32
CA SER A 39 -5.40 8.29 2.42
C SER A 39 -5.40 9.74 1.97
N THR A 40 -5.86 10.66 2.81
CA THR A 40 -5.86 12.11 2.52
C THR A 40 -4.66 12.82 3.11
N ASP A 41 -3.68 12.07 3.62
CA ASP A 41 -2.50 12.61 4.30
C ASP A 41 -1.33 12.83 3.31
N PRO A 42 -0.69 14.02 3.32
CA PRO A 42 0.39 14.33 2.39
C PRO A 42 1.69 13.56 2.67
N ALA A 43 1.85 12.96 3.86
CA ALA A 43 2.99 12.11 4.20
C ALA A 43 2.76 10.63 3.84
N SER A 44 1.52 10.20 3.57
CA SER A 44 1.20 8.85 3.11
C SER A 44 2.08 8.32 1.97
N PRO A 45 2.33 9.05 0.85
CA PRO A 45 3.19 8.52 -0.21
C PRO A 45 4.62 8.25 0.24
N LEU A 46 5.16 9.07 1.14
CA LEU A 46 6.51 8.89 1.68
C LEU A 46 6.56 7.69 2.63
N ASP A 47 5.57 7.57 3.51
CA ASP A 47 5.46 6.48 4.48
C ASP A 47 5.22 5.13 3.78
N PHE A 48 4.34 5.08 2.77
CA PHE A 48 4.11 3.90 1.94
C PHE A 48 5.35 3.46 1.17
N LYS A 49 6.13 4.40 0.60
CA LYS A 49 7.42 4.07 -0.04
C LYS A 49 8.39 3.46 0.97
N HIS A 50 8.51 4.06 2.16
CA HIS A 50 9.39 3.56 3.22
C HIS A 50 8.96 2.18 3.71
N PHE A 51 7.67 1.99 3.91
CA PHE A 51 7.06 0.74 4.34
C PHE A 51 7.27 -0.37 3.30
N CYS A 52 6.99 -0.10 2.02
CA CYS A 52 7.23 -1.03 0.93
C CYS A 52 8.72 -1.40 0.83
N ASN A 53 9.62 -0.42 0.95
CA ASN A 53 11.07 -0.67 0.93
C ASN A 53 11.54 -1.50 2.14
N SER A 54 11.01 -1.22 3.34
CA SER A 54 11.38 -1.92 4.58
C SER A 54 10.84 -3.35 4.64
N LYS A 55 9.64 -3.60 4.09
CA LYS A 55 8.98 -4.92 4.09
C LYS A 55 9.18 -5.72 2.80
N GLY A 56 9.81 -5.13 1.78
CA GLY A 56 9.95 -5.74 0.47
C GLY A 56 8.63 -5.88 -0.30
N HIS A 57 7.65 -5.03 -0.03
CA HIS A 57 6.42 -4.96 -0.82
C HIS A 57 6.63 -4.12 -2.08
N SER A 58 5.80 -4.36 -3.10
CA SER A 58 5.87 -3.62 -4.36
C SER A 58 4.76 -2.59 -4.40
N LEU A 59 5.14 -1.32 -4.37
CA LEU A 59 4.23 -0.24 -4.71
C LEU A 59 4.01 -0.24 -6.23
N LEU A 60 2.79 -0.52 -6.65
CA LEU A 60 2.41 -0.71 -8.04
C LEU A 60 2.10 0.62 -8.72
N SER A 61 1.34 1.48 -8.04
CA SER A 61 1.00 2.83 -8.49
C SER A 61 0.54 3.70 -7.32
N ILE A 62 0.74 5.01 -7.47
CA ILE A 62 0.17 6.04 -6.61
C ILE A 62 -0.70 6.91 -7.51
N GLU A 63 -1.99 7.00 -7.21
CA GLU A 63 -2.91 7.95 -7.81
C GLU A 63 -3.19 9.07 -6.82
N GLU A 64 -2.85 10.29 -7.20
CA GLU A 64 -3.23 11.48 -6.43
C GLU A 64 -4.56 12.02 -6.99
N LYS A 65 -5.61 11.96 -6.18
CA LYS A 65 -6.91 12.59 -6.43
C LYS A 65 -6.96 13.95 -5.73
N GLN A 66 -7.95 14.77 -6.10
CA GLN A 66 -8.07 16.16 -5.64
C GLN A 66 -8.07 16.34 -4.11
N ASP A 67 -8.58 15.36 -3.35
CA ASP A 67 -8.67 15.43 -1.89
C ASP A 67 -8.11 14.16 -1.20
N SER A 68 -7.52 13.24 -1.97
CA SER A 68 -7.15 11.90 -1.48
C SER A 68 -6.05 11.28 -2.33
N PHE A 69 -5.26 10.40 -1.74
CA PHE A 69 -4.20 9.64 -2.39
C PHE A 69 -4.56 8.16 -2.35
N GLU A 70 -4.61 7.53 -3.50
CA GLU A 70 -4.85 6.09 -3.66
C GLU A 70 -3.52 5.38 -3.93
N PHE A 71 -3.22 4.37 -3.14
CA PHE A 71 -2.00 3.58 -3.23
C PHE A 71 -2.37 2.15 -3.60
N VAL A 72 -1.75 1.63 -4.65
CA VAL A 72 -1.87 0.23 -5.04
C VAL A 72 -0.60 -0.49 -4.64
N ILE A 73 -0.69 -1.37 -3.66
CA ILE A 73 0.44 -2.14 -3.12
C ILE A 73 0.21 -3.60 -3.43
N VAL A 74 1.21 -4.27 -4.00
CA VAL A 74 1.23 -5.73 -4.12
C VAL A 74 2.09 -6.34 -3.04
N LYS A 75 1.58 -7.41 -2.44
CA LYS A 75 2.39 -8.22 -1.54
C LYS A 75 3.54 -8.86 -2.30
N ALA A 76 4.71 -8.31 -1.99
CA ALA A 76 6.05 -8.76 -2.35
C ALA A 76 6.21 -10.28 -2.46
N GLY A 77 6.35 -10.72 -3.70
CA GLY A 77 6.79 -11.99 -4.24
C GLY A 77 8.06 -12.66 -3.73
N GLU A 78 8.80 -12.16 -2.73
CA GLU A 78 10.23 -12.52 -2.59
C GLU A 78 10.92 -12.58 -3.97
N GLN A 79 10.84 -11.51 -4.78
CA GLN A 79 11.56 -11.45 -6.05
C GLN A 79 12.11 -10.03 -6.33
N LYS A 80 13.44 -9.98 -6.27
CA LYS A 80 14.39 -9.19 -7.06
C LYS A 80 13.98 -7.77 -7.45
N GLY A 81 14.48 -6.82 -6.66
CA GLY A 81 14.82 -5.50 -7.20
C GLY A 81 15.93 -5.63 -8.24
N SER A 82 15.54 -5.65 -9.51
CA SER A 82 16.40 -5.28 -10.63
C SER A 82 16.90 -3.85 -10.41
N LYS A 83 18.22 -3.67 -10.43
CA LYS A 83 18.85 -2.40 -10.79
C LYS A 83 19.78 -2.71 -11.97
N PRO A 84 19.51 -2.23 -13.19
CA PRO A 84 20.52 -2.19 -14.23
C PRO A 84 21.61 -1.15 -13.90
#